data_AF-A0A9Q5GE80-F1
#
_entry.id   AF-A0A9Q5GE80-F1
#
_cell.length_a   1.000
_cell.length_b   1.000
_cell.length_c   1.000
_cell.angle_alpha   90.00
_cell.angle_beta   90.00
_cell.angle_gamma   90.00
#
_symmetry.space_group_name_H-M   'P 1'
#
loop_
_entity.id
_entity.type
_entity.pdbx_description
1 polymer ?
#
loop_
_entity_poly.entity_id
_entity_poly.type
_entity_poly.pdbx_seq_one_letter_code
_entity_poly.pdbx_strand_id
1 'polypeptide(L)'
;MFRGIFPKTHWNDLLDHLERSGPDIVEVEINRDGVIVDHELVSFISELDDDVVMLIERDKLLETRTDGLVELKHYSNESLLIEDETNRQQWVVELVRPIYLH
;
A
#
# COMPACT_ATOMS: atom_id res chain seq x y z
N MET A 1 12.89 6.98 6.98
CA MET A 1 12.27 5.64 7.07
C MET A 1 10.79 5.89 7.17
N PHE A 2 9.97 5.39 6.25
CA PHE A 2 8.53 5.68 6.24
C PHE A 2 7.72 4.57 6.87
N ARG A 3 6.59 4.97 7.45
CA ARG A 3 5.60 4.13 8.11
C ARG A 3 4.20 4.70 7.82
N GLY A 4 3.32 3.90 7.24
CA GLY A 4 1.91 4.24 7.01
C GLY A 4 0.99 3.24 7.71
N ILE A 5 -0.07 3.71 8.37
CA ILE A 5 -1.00 2.84 9.13
C ILE A 5 -2.39 2.85 8.49
N PHE A 6 -2.95 1.67 8.33
CA PHE A 6 -4.26 1.41 7.73
C PHE A 6 -5.18 0.64 8.67
N PRO A 7 -6.34 1.19 9.04
CA PRO A 7 -7.41 0.43 9.64
C PRO A 7 -7.83 -0.72 8.72
N LYS A 8 -8.07 -1.90 9.29
CA LYS A 8 -8.44 -3.10 8.54
C LYS A 8 -9.63 -2.92 7.61
N THR A 9 -10.62 -2.14 8.03
CA THR A 9 -11.85 -1.90 7.26
C THR A 9 -11.51 -1.16 5.98
N HIS A 10 -10.71 -0.10 6.09
CA HIS A 10 -10.28 0.67 4.92
C HIS A 10 -9.37 -0.15 4.01
N TRP A 11 -8.48 -0.97 4.58
CA TRP A 11 -7.63 -1.85 3.79
C TRP A 11 -8.46 -2.86 2.98
N ASN A 12 -9.41 -3.53 3.62
CA ASN A 12 -10.25 -4.50 2.92
C ASN A 12 -11.21 -3.86 1.93
N ASP A 13 -11.77 -2.68 2.24
CA ASP A 13 -12.61 -1.91 1.32
C ASP A 13 -11.82 -1.50 0.06
N LEU A 14 -10.56 -1.11 0.23
CA LEU A 14 -9.63 -0.84 -0.87
C LEU A 14 -9.38 -2.10 -1.70
N LEU A 15 -9.05 -3.24 -1.08
CA LEU A 15 -8.83 -4.48 -1.82
C LEU A 15 -10.08 -4.93 -2.57
N ASP A 16 -11.27 -4.78 -1.97
CA ASP A 16 -12.56 -5.06 -2.63
C ASP A 16 -12.79 -4.14 -3.84
N HIS A 17 -12.39 -2.86 -3.75
CA HIS A 17 -12.45 -1.94 -4.86
C HIS A 17 -11.50 -2.37 -5.99
N LEU A 18 -10.24 -2.64 -5.64
CA LEU A 18 -9.21 -3.08 -6.58
C LEU A 18 -9.62 -4.37 -7.30
N GLU A 19 -10.16 -5.35 -6.58
CA GLU A 19 -10.62 -6.62 -7.15
C GLU A 19 -11.75 -6.43 -8.18
N ARG A 20 -12.60 -5.41 -8.02
CA ARG A 20 -13.75 -5.17 -8.91
C ARG A 20 -13.40 -4.32 -10.14
N SER A 21 -12.56 -3.32 -9.97
CA SER A 21 -12.34 -2.27 -10.98
C SER A 21 -10.92 -1.74 -11.05
N GLY A 22 -10.02 -2.22 -10.20
CA GLY A 22 -8.66 -1.70 -10.11
C GLY A 22 -7.81 -2.05 -11.34
N PRO A 23 -6.92 -1.13 -11.77
CA PRO A 23 -5.93 -1.41 -12.80
C PRO A 23 -4.99 -2.55 -12.38
N ASP A 24 -4.31 -3.19 -13.34
CA ASP A 24 -3.34 -4.25 -13.03
C ASP A 24 -2.14 -3.73 -12.22
N ILE A 25 -1.79 -2.46 -12.41
CA ILE A 25 -0.77 -1.74 -11.64
C ILE A 25 -1.45 -0.64 -10.84
N VAL A 26 -1.25 -0.68 -9.53
CA VAL A 26 -1.83 0.24 -8.56
C VAL A 26 -0.77 1.23 -8.08
N GLU A 27 -1.12 2.51 -8.05
CA GLU A 27 -0.29 3.56 -7.47
C GLU A 27 -0.59 3.71 -5.97
N VAL A 28 0.46 3.65 -5.14
CA VAL A 28 0.42 3.89 -3.70
C VAL A 28 1.26 5.10 -3.39
N GLU A 29 0.62 6.20 -3.00
CA GLU A 29 1.25 7.44 -2.58
C GLU A 29 1.24 7.53 -1.05
N ILE A 30 2.39 7.81 -0.44
CA ILE A 30 2.52 8.07 1.00
C ILE A 30 3.09 9.47 1.16
N ASN A 31 2.34 10.35 1.78
CA ASN A 31 2.72 11.75 2.02
C ASN A 31 2.51 12.09 3.50
N ARG A 32 2.75 13.36 3.86
CA ARG A 32 2.50 13.86 5.24
C ARG A 32 1.04 13.74 5.68
N ASP A 33 0.12 13.68 4.71
CA ASP A 33 -1.32 13.66 4.95
C ASP A 33 -1.85 12.22 5.09
N GLY A 34 -1.06 11.21 4.72
CA GLY A 34 -1.39 9.81 4.94
C GLY A 34 -0.89 8.89 3.83
N VAL A 35 -1.57 7.76 3.66
CA VAL A 35 -1.37 6.88 2.51
C VAL A 35 -2.61 6.92 1.64
N ILE A 36 -2.39 7.09 0.34
CA ILE A 36 -3.38 7.13 -0.73
C ILE A 36 -3.11 5.93 -1.63
N VAL A 37 -4.15 5.19 -1.97
CA VAL A 37 -4.07 4.11 -2.96
C VAL A 37 -5.06 4.39 -4.07
N ASP A 38 -4.57 4.36 -5.31
CA ASP A 38 -5.35 4.53 -6.55
C ASP A 38 -6.12 5.87 -6.63
N HIS A 39 -5.63 6.93 -5.96
CA HIS A 39 -6.24 8.26 -5.85
C HIS A 39 -7.71 8.35 -5.36
N GLU A 40 -8.37 7.22 -5.08
CA GLU A 40 -9.77 7.17 -4.67
C GLU A 40 -9.97 7.01 -3.15
N LEU A 41 -8.96 6.51 -2.43
CA LEU A 41 -9.08 6.19 -1.01
C LEU A 41 -7.90 6.74 -0.19
N VAL A 42 -8.21 7.53 0.84
CA VAL A 42 -7.24 8.17 1.74
C VAL A 42 -7.37 7.56 3.14
N SER A 43 -6.28 7.05 3.71
CA SER A 43 -6.24 6.58 5.10
C SER A 43 -5.09 7.20 5.89
N PHE A 44 -5.35 7.56 7.15
CA PHE A 44 -4.56 8.51 7.93
C PHE A 44 -3.68 7.83 9.00
N ILE A 45 -2.37 7.94 8.82
CA ILE A 45 -1.29 8.35 9.75
C ILE A 45 0.02 8.06 8.99
N SER A 46 0.81 9.09 8.73
CA SER A 46 2.15 9.00 8.11
C SER A 46 3.12 9.88 8.88
N GLU A 47 4.32 9.37 9.14
CA GLU A 47 5.41 10.09 9.82
C GLU A 47 6.48 10.59 8.83
N LEU A 48 6.08 10.95 7.61
CA LEU A 48 6.98 11.33 6.52
C LEU A 48 7.26 12.84 6.42
N ASP A 49 8.51 13.15 6.06
CA ASP A 49 8.95 14.49 5.65
C ASP A 49 8.74 14.74 4.13
N ASP A 50 8.77 13.70 3.30
CA ASP A 50 8.68 13.74 1.83
C ASP A 50 7.66 12.73 1.28
N ASP A 51 7.06 13.05 0.14
CA ASP A 51 6.07 12.22 -0.54
C ASP A 51 6.74 11.06 -1.31
N VAL A 52 6.21 9.85 -1.17
CA VAL A 52 6.71 8.62 -1.79
C VAL A 52 5.61 8.01 -2.63
N VAL A 53 5.86 7.86 -3.93
CA VAL A 53 4.96 7.17 -4.86
C VAL A 53 5.56 5.82 -5.25
N MET A 54 4.75 4.77 -5.17
CA MET A 54 5.11 3.39 -5.46
C MET A 54 4.11 2.77 -6.42
N LEU A 55 4.59 1.93 -7.34
CA LEU A 55 3.74 1.17 -8.25
C LEU A 55 3.80 -0.30 -7.86
N ILE A 56 2.65 -0.95 -7.76
CA ILE A 56 2.54 -2.32 -7.25
C ILE A 56 1.56 -3.11 -8.12
N GLU A 57 1.86 -4.38 -8.41
CA GLU A 57 0.89 -5.26 -9.05
C GLU A 57 -0.32 -5.47 -8.15
N ARG A 58 -1.52 -5.22 -8.68
CA ARG A 58 -2.79 -5.34 -7.96
C ARG A 58 -2.92 -6.67 -7.24
N ASP A 59 -2.63 -7.76 -7.94
CA ASP A 59 -2.80 -9.12 -7.42
C ASP A 59 -1.92 -9.35 -6.17
N LYS A 60 -0.75 -8.68 -6.09
CA LYS A 60 0.12 -8.73 -4.90
C LYS A 60 -0.43 -7.96 -3.71
N LEU A 61 -1.16 -6.88 -3.94
CA LEU A 61 -1.91 -6.20 -2.88
C LEU A 61 -3.09 -7.05 -2.40
N LEU A 62 -3.80 -7.72 -3.31
CA LEU A 62 -4.94 -8.59 -2.96
C LEU A 62 -4.53 -9.77 -2.06
N GLU A 63 -3.29 -10.26 -2.18
CA GLU A 63 -2.71 -11.30 -1.33
C GLU A 63 -2.55 -10.86 0.15
N THR A 64 -2.58 -9.56 0.46
CA THR A 64 -2.37 -9.02 1.81
C THR A 64 -3.67 -8.72 2.56
N ARG A 65 -4.78 -9.30 2.11
CA ARG A 65 -6.07 -9.21 2.80
C ARG A 65 -5.95 -9.71 4.24
N THR A 66 -6.46 -8.93 5.19
CA THR A 66 -6.35 -9.29 6.60
C THR A 66 -7.46 -8.73 7.48
N ASP A 67 -7.63 -9.34 8.66
CA ASP A 67 -8.54 -8.93 9.73
C ASP A 67 -7.89 -8.04 10.81
N GLY A 68 -6.61 -7.66 10.62
CA GLY A 68 -5.83 -6.87 11.57
C GLY A 68 -5.43 -5.48 11.08
N LEU A 69 -4.79 -4.71 11.95
CA LEU A 69 -4.26 -3.38 11.60
C LEU A 69 -3.10 -3.53 10.61
N VAL A 70 -3.23 -2.89 9.45
CA VAL A 70 -2.22 -2.95 8.40
C VAL A 70 -1.20 -1.83 8.57
N GLU A 71 0.06 -2.17 8.45
CA GLU A 71 1.17 -1.23 8.50
C GLU A 71 2.06 -1.38 7.27
N LEU A 72 2.29 -0.27 6.57
CA LEU A 72 3.18 -0.17 5.41
C LEU A 72 4.53 0.39 5.87
N LYS A 73 5.61 -0.33 5.61
CA LYS A 73 6.97 0.04 5.98
C LYS A 73 7.87 0.10 4.75
N HIS A 74 8.74 1.11 4.71
CA HIS A 74 9.85 1.10 3.77
C HIS A 74 10.74 -0.13 4.02
N TYR A 75 10.81 -1.05 3.06
CA TYR A 75 11.71 -2.20 3.16
C TYR A 75 12.99 -1.95 2.36
N SER A 76 12.84 -1.63 1.07
CA SER A 76 13.95 -1.30 0.19
C SER A 76 13.48 -0.39 -0.96
N ASN A 77 14.42 0.05 -1.80
CA ASN A 77 14.11 0.83 -3.00
C ASN A 77 13.23 0.08 -4.03
N GLU A 78 13.09 -1.24 -3.90
CA GLU A 78 12.40 -2.11 -4.86
C GLU A 78 11.25 -2.90 -4.23
N SER A 79 10.94 -2.66 -2.95
CA SER A 79 9.95 -3.48 -2.25
C SER A 79 9.32 -2.74 -1.08
N LEU A 80 8.03 -2.97 -0.89
CA LEU A 80 7.25 -2.53 0.25
C LEU A 80 7.04 -3.70 1.22
N LEU A 81 7.15 -3.43 2.52
CA LEU A 81 6.76 -4.37 3.56
C LEU A 81 5.35 -3.99 4.05
N ILE A 82 4.43 -4.94 3.96
CA ILE A 82 3.07 -4.83 4.48
C ILE A 82 2.97 -5.78 5.68
N GLU A 83 2.55 -5.28 6.82
CA GLU A 83 2.43 -6.07 8.03
C GLU A 83 1.03 -5.98 8.61
N ASP A 84 0.56 -7.10 9.13
CA ASP A 84 -0.54 -7.13 10.07
C ASP A 84 0.03 -7.14 11.50
N GLU A 85 -0.03 -5.99 12.17
CA GLU A 85 0.47 -5.83 13.54
C GLU A 85 -0.36 -6.63 14.57
N THR A 86 -1.61 -6.97 14.24
CA THR A 86 -2.52 -7.73 15.11
C THR A 86 -2.23 -9.22 15.05
N ASN A 87 -2.11 -9.77 13.84
CA ASN A 87 -1.93 -11.21 13.62
C ASN A 87 -0.48 -11.62 13.37
N ARG A 88 0.46 -10.67 13.35
CA ARG A 88 1.89 -10.87 13.09
C ARG A 88 2.16 -11.55 11.74
N GLN A 89 1.37 -11.17 10.74
CA GLN A 89 1.58 -11.59 9.35
C GLN A 89 2.37 -10.51 8.62
N GLN A 90 3.18 -10.92 7.65
CA GLN A 90 4.06 -10.03 6.90
C GLN A 90 4.07 -10.45 5.44
N TRP A 91 4.00 -9.48 4.55
CA TRP A 91 4.09 -9.64 3.12
C TRP A 91 5.13 -8.67 2.57
N VAL A 92 6.09 -9.19 1.81
CA VAL A 92 7.02 -8.36 1.05
C VAL A 92 6.51 -8.28 -0.37
N VAL A 93 6.16 -7.08 -0.80
CA VAL A 93 5.57 -6.81 -2.10
C VAL A 93 6.61 -6.09 -2.97
N GLU A 94 6.92 -6.66 -4.12
CA GLU A 94 7.87 -6.06 -5.07
C GLU A 94 7.25 -4.84 -5.76
N LEU A 95 8.06 -3.79 -5.91
CA LEU A 95 7.67 -2.58 -6.61
C LEU A 95 7.88 -2.76 -8.11
N VAL A 96 6.87 -2.38 -8.87
CA VAL A 96 6.95 -2.30 -10.32
C VAL A 96 7.74 -1.05 -10.67
N ARG A 97 8.86 -1.22 -11.38
CA ARG A 97 9.57 -0.06 -11.91
C ARG A 97 8.66 0.62 -12.94
N PRO A 98 8.53 1.96 -12.93
CA PRO A 98 7.85 2.64 -14.01
C PRO A 98 8.53 2.24 -15.31
N ILE A 99 7.80 1.51 -16.15
CA ILE A 99 8.23 1.27 -17.52
C ILE A 99 8.22 2.68 -18.10
N TYR A 100 9.39 3.23 -18.40
CA TYR A 100 9.51 4.47 -19.15
C TYR A 100 8.79 4.25 -20.49
N LEU A 101 7.49 4.54 -20.54
CA LEU A 101 6.80 4.85 -21.77
C LEU A 101 7.39 6.19 -22.19
N HIS A 102 8.25 6.11 -23.20
CA HIS A 102 9.04 7.19 -23.80
C HIS A 102 8.36 8.56 -23.84
#